data_AF-W8EYS9-F1
#
_entry.id   AF-W8EYS9-F1
#
_cell.length_a   1.000
_cell.length_b   1.000
_cell.length_c   1.000
_cell.angle_alpha   90.00
_cell.angle_beta   90.00
_cell.angle_gamma   90.00
#
_symmetry.space_group_name_H-M   'P 1'
#
loop_
_entity.id
_entity.type
_entity.pdbx_description
1 polymer ?
#
loop_
_entity_poly.entity_id
_entity_poly.type
_entity_poly.pdbx_seq_one_letter_code
_entity_poly.pdbx_strand_id
1 'polypeptide(L)'
;MKKSYSVYSSVLGKVPGWLMPGLLLAAAAGCQNETEVLPNEGPAYYPLEVGAYRIYDVADTSWRNNVPTASRFQFREQVEAELSPDATGQPVYRIVRSRRATATDAWAMDSVLTVTVGAQHLTEQRNNRRSVELVFPVREDKVWNINAFNAQDTIIAENRFYRNVGQPFSITRGGKVYSFDNTVTTINDVAVEVNAAYTTILRTTFAKGTGPVYRVRRRFFHCDNTGALGCNPSLNYQGQSRSEVLIESGK
;
A
#
# COMPACT_ATOMS: atom_id res chain seq x y z
N MET A 1 30.66 -66.50 12.11
CA MET A 1 31.09 -67.44 13.17
C MET A 1 31.39 -66.64 14.43
N LYS A 2 30.77 -67.03 15.55
CA LYS A 2 31.02 -66.51 16.90
C LYS A 2 32.33 -67.08 17.46
N LYS A 3 33.07 -66.24 18.21
CA LYS A 3 33.93 -66.52 19.40
C LYS A 3 34.55 -65.15 19.75
N SER A 4 34.58 -64.66 20.98
CA SER A 4 35.25 -65.24 22.14
C SER A 4 35.13 -64.28 23.35
N TYR A 5 34.79 -64.84 24.52
CA TYR A 5 35.26 -64.60 25.92
C TYR A 5 35.73 -63.18 26.36
N SER A 6 35.48 -62.68 27.58
CA SER A 6 35.73 -63.32 28.86
C SER A 6 35.04 -62.55 30.00
N VAL A 7 34.62 -63.35 30.98
CA VAL A 7 34.21 -63.05 32.35
C VAL A 7 35.37 -62.42 33.13
N TYR A 8 35.09 -61.44 34.01
CA TYR A 8 35.82 -61.27 35.26
C TYR A 8 34.85 -60.84 36.37
N SER A 9 34.85 -61.63 37.44
CA SER A 9 34.15 -61.41 38.69
C SER A 9 34.87 -60.38 39.56
N SER A 10 34.14 -59.60 40.33
CA SER A 10 34.60 -59.23 41.68
C SER A 10 33.42 -59.02 42.60
N VAL A 11 33.57 -59.59 43.78
CA VAL A 11 32.59 -59.86 44.84
C VAL A 11 32.18 -58.60 45.60
N LEU A 12 30.96 -58.65 46.13
CA LEU A 12 30.32 -57.71 47.06
C LEU A 12 31.22 -57.24 48.21
N GLY A 13 31.21 -55.92 48.44
CA GLY A 13 31.47 -55.30 49.74
C GLY A 13 30.34 -54.33 50.08
N LYS A 14 29.51 -54.68 51.07
CA LYS A 14 28.50 -53.78 51.66
C LYS A 14 29.16 -52.99 52.77
N VAL A 15 29.12 -51.65 52.71
CA VAL A 15 29.30 -50.76 53.88
C VAL A 15 28.37 -49.54 53.72
N PRO A 16 27.73 -49.05 54.79
CA PRO A 16 26.47 -48.31 54.72
C PRO A 16 26.64 -46.78 54.84
N GLY A 17 25.59 -46.07 54.42
CA GLY A 17 25.24 -44.75 54.96
C GLY A 17 25.92 -43.55 54.31
N TRP A 18 25.17 -42.81 53.49
CA TRP A 18 24.78 -41.43 53.84
C TRP A 18 23.71 -40.91 52.87
N LEU A 19 22.69 -40.27 53.44
CA LEU A 19 21.64 -39.54 52.74
C LEU A 19 22.22 -38.22 52.19
N MET A 20 22.21 -38.05 50.87
CA MET A 20 22.19 -36.72 50.25
C MET A 20 21.02 -36.66 49.26
N PRO A 21 20.07 -35.74 49.41
CA PRO A 21 19.11 -35.45 48.37
C PRO A 21 19.81 -34.62 47.29
N GLY A 22 20.18 -35.27 46.18
CA GLY A 22 20.64 -34.58 44.97
C GLY A 22 19.47 -33.86 44.32
N LEU A 23 19.36 -32.55 44.59
CA LEU A 23 18.43 -31.64 43.93
C LEU A 23 18.87 -31.49 42.46
N LEU A 24 18.20 -32.17 41.54
CA LEU A 24 18.30 -31.88 40.10
C LEU A 24 17.70 -30.49 39.85
N LEU A 25 18.56 -29.47 39.80
CA LEU A 25 18.21 -28.19 39.18
C LEU A 25 18.12 -28.41 37.67
N ALA A 26 16.91 -28.66 37.17
CA ALA A 26 16.59 -28.52 35.77
C ALA A 26 16.66 -27.03 35.41
N ALA A 27 17.76 -26.60 34.79
CA ALA A 27 17.88 -25.28 34.21
C ALA A 27 16.88 -25.17 33.05
N ALA A 28 15.73 -24.55 33.32
CA ALA A 28 14.82 -24.09 32.30
C ALA A 28 15.48 -22.88 31.60
N ALA A 29 16.31 -23.16 30.59
CA ALA A 29 16.69 -22.17 29.60
C ALA A 29 15.43 -21.87 28.77
N GLY A 30 14.60 -20.94 29.26
CA GLY A 30 13.50 -20.40 28.49
C GLY A 30 14.07 -19.65 27.29
N CYS A 31 13.74 -20.08 26.08
CA CYS A 31 13.93 -19.26 24.88
C CYS A 31 13.12 -17.96 25.07
N GLN A 32 13.81 -16.87 25.39
CA GLN A 32 13.25 -15.54 25.21
C GLN A 32 13.18 -15.30 23.71
N ASN A 33 12.00 -15.50 23.13
CA ASN A 33 11.72 -14.98 21.80
C ASN A 33 11.68 -13.45 21.93
N GLU A 34 12.82 -12.82 21.68
CA GLU A 34 12.90 -11.37 21.51
C GLU A 34 12.02 -11.02 20.32
N THR A 35 10.84 -10.50 20.61
CA THR A 35 9.92 -10.05 19.58
C THR A 35 10.46 -8.72 19.10
N GLU A 36 11.22 -8.72 18.01
CA GLU A 36 11.64 -7.48 17.37
C GLU A 36 10.38 -6.67 17.01
N VAL A 37 10.14 -5.60 17.77
CA VAL A 37 9.11 -4.62 17.46
C VAL A 37 9.61 -3.85 16.24
N LEU A 38 9.31 -4.35 15.05
CA LEU A 38 9.60 -3.63 13.81
C LEU A 38 8.94 -2.25 13.90
N PRO A 39 9.68 -1.14 13.71
CA PRO A 39 9.11 0.19 13.70
C PRO A 39 7.96 0.27 12.69
N ASN A 40 6.80 0.76 13.13
CA ASN A 40 5.69 0.98 12.23
C ASN A 40 5.92 2.27 11.44
N GLU A 41 6.74 2.17 10.39
CA GLU A 41 7.06 3.30 9.52
C GLU A 41 5.92 3.67 8.55
N GLY A 42 4.78 2.98 8.63
CA GLY A 42 3.65 3.14 7.73
C GLY A 42 3.16 4.59 7.59
N PRO A 43 2.84 5.29 8.71
CA PRO A 43 2.42 6.68 8.67
C PRO A 43 3.41 7.62 7.99
N ALA A 44 4.71 7.31 8.00
CA ALA A 44 5.74 8.14 7.36
C ALA A 44 5.62 8.18 5.83
N TYR A 45 4.89 7.25 5.20
CA TYR A 45 4.60 7.27 3.77
C TYR A 45 3.40 8.15 3.39
N TYR A 46 2.71 8.76 4.36
CA TYR A 46 1.63 9.72 4.12
C TYR A 46 1.59 10.76 5.25
N PRO A 47 2.63 11.59 5.38
CA PRO A 47 2.62 12.65 6.39
C PRO A 47 1.49 13.63 6.09
N LEU A 48 0.84 14.09 7.15
CA LEU A 48 -0.25 15.06 7.11
C LEU A 48 0.03 16.13 8.15
N GLU A 49 0.03 17.37 7.70
CA GLU A 49 0.21 18.54 8.54
C GLU A 49 -0.64 19.67 7.97
N VAL A 50 -1.40 20.36 8.82
CA VAL A 50 -2.25 21.47 8.38
C VAL A 50 -1.41 22.56 7.70
N GLY A 51 -1.86 23.01 6.53
CA GLY A 51 -1.14 23.94 5.65
C GLY A 51 -0.31 23.26 4.57
N ALA A 52 0.15 22.02 4.80
CA ALA A 52 0.95 21.30 3.82
C ALA A 52 0.19 21.08 2.51
N TYR A 53 0.92 21.12 1.40
CA TYR A 53 0.34 20.93 0.08
C TYR A 53 1.23 20.09 -0.86
N ARG A 54 0.59 19.51 -1.87
CA ARG A 54 1.20 18.73 -2.95
C ARG A 54 0.59 19.18 -4.28
N ILE A 55 1.42 19.50 -5.27
CA ILE A 55 0.99 19.86 -6.62
C ILE A 55 1.45 18.76 -7.58
N TYR A 56 0.52 18.30 -8.41
CA TYR A 56 0.72 17.23 -9.37
C TYR A 56 0.58 17.75 -10.80
N ASP A 57 1.51 17.38 -11.68
CA ASP A 57 1.30 17.43 -13.14
C ASP A 57 0.46 16.22 -13.57
N VAL A 58 -0.65 16.49 -14.24
CA VAL A 58 -1.62 15.47 -14.64
C VAL A 58 -1.62 15.32 -16.15
N ALA A 59 -1.42 14.08 -16.62
CA ALA A 59 -1.74 13.69 -17.98
C ALA A 59 -2.96 12.77 -17.95
N ASP A 60 -4.03 13.20 -18.61
CA ASP A 60 -5.31 12.50 -18.63
C ASP A 60 -5.74 12.26 -20.08
N THR A 61 -6.19 11.06 -20.37
CA THR A 61 -6.82 10.72 -21.64
C THR A 61 -8.12 10.01 -21.35
N SER A 62 -9.20 10.45 -21.99
CA SER A 62 -10.50 9.79 -21.95
C SER A 62 -10.80 9.16 -23.31
N TRP A 63 -11.58 8.08 -23.30
CA TRP A 63 -12.00 7.38 -24.52
C TRP A 63 -13.52 7.34 -24.61
N ARG A 64 -14.03 7.60 -25.82
CA ARG A 64 -15.42 7.39 -26.20
C ARG A 64 -15.47 6.81 -27.61
N ASN A 65 -16.13 5.67 -27.77
CA ASN A 65 -16.19 4.93 -29.03
C ASN A 65 -14.80 4.72 -29.66
N ASN A 66 -13.81 4.35 -28.85
CA ASN A 66 -12.42 4.16 -29.26
C ASN A 66 -11.70 5.43 -29.76
N VAL A 67 -12.27 6.62 -29.52
CA VAL A 67 -11.64 7.90 -29.84
C VAL A 67 -11.03 8.50 -28.56
N PRO A 68 -9.69 8.71 -28.50
CA PRO A 68 -9.03 9.33 -27.36
C PRO A 68 -9.18 10.86 -27.37
N THR A 69 -9.40 11.45 -26.21
CA THR A 69 -9.29 12.89 -25.94
C THR A 69 -8.29 13.12 -24.83
N ALA A 70 -7.12 13.68 -25.17
CA ALA A 70 -6.06 13.97 -24.23
C ALA A 70 -6.21 15.36 -23.61
N SER A 71 -5.83 15.49 -22.34
CA SER A 71 -5.74 16.76 -21.62
C SER A 71 -4.58 16.76 -20.64
N ARG A 72 -4.07 17.96 -20.35
CA ARG A 72 -3.09 18.19 -19.28
C ARG A 72 -3.56 19.33 -18.41
N PHE A 73 -3.27 19.21 -17.12
CA PHE A 73 -3.64 20.18 -16.10
C PHE A 73 -2.86 19.88 -14.82
N GLN A 74 -3.07 20.68 -13.79
CA GLN A 74 -2.47 20.44 -12.48
C GLN A 74 -3.54 20.23 -11.41
N PHE A 75 -3.25 19.35 -10.46
CA PHE A 75 -3.98 19.26 -9.20
C PHE A 75 -3.14 19.82 -8.07
N ARG A 76 -3.79 20.43 -7.08
CA ARG A 76 -3.23 20.75 -5.78
C ARG A 76 -4.04 20.05 -4.72
N GLU A 77 -3.39 19.31 -3.84
CA GLU A 77 -3.97 18.77 -2.61
C GLU A 77 -3.41 19.56 -1.44
N GLN A 78 -4.28 20.21 -0.67
CA GLN A 78 -3.89 20.98 0.51
C GLN A 78 -4.58 20.41 1.75
N VAL A 79 -3.81 20.13 2.79
CA VAL A 79 -4.33 19.75 4.11
C VAL A 79 -4.90 21.01 4.76
N GLU A 80 -6.22 21.16 4.70
CA GLU A 80 -6.90 22.39 5.11
C GLU A 80 -7.11 22.44 6.62
N ALA A 81 -7.46 21.31 7.23
CA ALA A 81 -7.74 21.22 8.66
C ALA A 81 -7.59 19.80 9.18
N GLU A 82 -7.28 19.68 10.46
CA GLU A 82 -7.58 18.48 11.24
C GLU A 82 -9.03 18.57 11.73
N LEU A 83 -9.79 17.49 11.58
CA LEU A 83 -11.18 17.37 11.98
C LEU A 83 -11.29 16.63 13.31
N SER A 84 -12.50 16.57 13.85
CA SER A 84 -12.79 15.70 14.99
C SER A 84 -12.35 14.26 14.70
N PRO A 85 -11.74 13.57 15.68
CA PRO A 85 -11.34 12.18 15.52
C PRO A 85 -12.50 11.29 15.11
N ASP A 86 -12.19 10.18 14.44
CA ASP A 86 -13.21 9.21 14.08
C ASP A 86 -13.76 8.43 15.30
N ALA A 87 -14.70 7.53 15.06
CA ALA A 87 -15.30 6.72 16.13
C ALA A 87 -14.29 5.82 16.89
N THR A 88 -13.07 5.65 16.36
CA THR A 88 -11.98 4.90 16.98
C THR A 88 -10.92 5.81 17.60
N GLY A 89 -11.15 7.13 17.61
CA GLY A 89 -10.25 8.12 18.17
C GLY A 89 -9.05 8.48 17.28
N GLN A 90 -9.05 8.06 16.01
CA GLN A 90 -7.95 8.34 15.09
C GLN A 90 -8.06 9.75 14.49
N PRO A 91 -6.94 10.46 14.26
CA PRO A 91 -6.96 11.79 13.66
C PRO A 91 -7.46 11.71 12.22
N VAL A 92 -8.31 12.67 11.86
CA VAL A 92 -8.92 12.78 10.53
C VAL A 92 -8.53 14.12 9.93
N TYR A 93 -7.95 14.13 8.74
CA TYR A 93 -7.54 15.36 8.06
C TYR A 93 -8.43 15.63 6.86
N ARG A 94 -8.87 16.88 6.70
CA ARG A 94 -9.57 17.35 5.51
C ARG A 94 -8.54 17.83 4.48
N ILE A 95 -8.58 17.25 3.29
CA ILE A 95 -7.76 17.68 2.17
C ILE A 95 -8.69 18.25 1.09
N VAL A 96 -8.43 19.49 0.71
CA VAL A 96 -9.08 20.13 -0.44
C VAL A 96 -8.21 19.88 -1.66
N ARG A 97 -8.81 19.29 -2.68
CA ARG A 97 -8.21 19.14 -4.01
C ARG A 97 -8.74 20.25 -4.91
N SER A 98 -7.82 20.98 -5.52
CA SER A 98 -8.09 22.01 -6.52
C SER A 98 -7.44 21.67 -7.85
N ARG A 99 -7.95 22.25 -8.94
CA ARG A 99 -7.47 22.05 -10.31
C ARG A 99 -7.20 23.39 -10.99
N ARG A 100 -6.20 23.42 -11.86
CA ARG A 100 -5.95 24.54 -12.80
C ARG A 100 -5.44 24.00 -14.14
N ALA A 101 -5.70 24.69 -15.24
CA ALA A 101 -5.30 24.22 -16.57
C ALA A 101 -3.79 24.42 -16.82
N THR A 102 -3.25 25.58 -16.45
CA THR A 102 -1.83 25.93 -16.57
C THR A 102 -1.26 26.43 -15.24
N ALA A 103 0.07 26.58 -15.16
CA ALA A 103 0.75 27.02 -13.94
C ALA A 103 0.42 28.48 -13.52
N THR A 104 -0.08 29.30 -14.45
CA THR A 104 -0.44 30.70 -14.22
C THR A 104 -1.91 30.90 -13.88
N ASP A 105 -2.76 29.89 -14.14
CA ASP A 105 -4.19 29.99 -13.86
C ASP A 105 -4.48 29.92 -12.36
N ALA A 106 -5.60 30.53 -11.96
CA ALA A 106 -6.13 30.39 -10.61
C ALA A 106 -6.56 28.95 -10.31
N TRP A 107 -6.41 28.55 -9.04
CA TRP A 107 -6.91 27.27 -8.55
C TRP A 107 -8.43 27.31 -8.41
N ALA A 108 -9.12 26.35 -9.03
CA ALA A 108 -10.54 26.10 -8.82
C ALA A 108 -10.74 24.85 -7.96
N MET A 109 -11.70 24.85 -7.04
CA MET A 109 -12.03 23.68 -6.23
C MET A 109 -12.51 22.52 -7.11
N ASP A 110 -11.96 21.32 -6.90
CA ASP A 110 -12.31 20.09 -7.65
C ASP A 110 -13.04 19.10 -6.75
N SER A 111 -12.46 18.77 -5.59
CA SER A 111 -13.03 17.79 -4.67
C SER A 111 -12.52 17.98 -3.25
N VAL A 112 -13.23 17.38 -2.29
CA VAL A 112 -12.78 17.25 -0.90
C VAL A 112 -12.65 15.76 -0.61
N LEU A 113 -11.61 15.41 0.13
CA LEU A 113 -11.42 14.09 0.69
C LEU A 113 -11.02 14.22 2.16
N THR A 114 -11.25 13.16 2.92
CA THR A 114 -10.69 13.03 4.27
C THR A 114 -9.71 11.87 4.31
N VAL A 115 -8.64 12.03 5.08
CA VAL A 115 -7.66 10.96 5.31
C VAL A 115 -7.57 10.70 6.79
N THR A 116 -7.74 9.43 7.17
CA THR A 116 -7.57 8.96 8.54
C THR A 116 -6.31 8.12 8.62
N VAL A 117 -5.38 8.50 9.49
CA VAL A 117 -4.13 7.78 9.71
C VAL A 117 -4.23 7.03 11.03
N GLY A 118 -4.49 5.72 10.93
CA GLY A 118 -4.59 4.83 12.09
C GLY A 118 -3.29 4.08 12.38
N ALA A 119 -3.25 3.38 13.51
CA ALA A 119 -2.11 2.55 13.88
C ALA A 119 -1.86 1.37 12.92
N GLN A 120 -2.92 0.83 12.31
CA GLN A 120 -2.84 -0.39 11.48
C GLN A 120 -3.03 -0.14 9.99
N HIS A 121 -3.60 1.00 9.61
CA HIS A 121 -3.92 1.29 8.22
C HIS A 121 -4.20 2.78 8.04
N LEU A 122 -4.17 3.22 6.79
CA LEU A 122 -4.58 4.55 6.35
C LEU A 122 -5.80 4.41 5.45
N THR A 123 -6.84 5.19 5.73
CA THR A 123 -8.01 5.27 4.86
C THR A 123 -8.15 6.64 4.21
N GLU A 124 -8.58 6.65 2.95
CA GLU A 124 -9.05 7.84 2.25
C GLU A 124 -10.56 7.72 2.07
N GLN A 125 -11.29 8.81 2.28
CA GLN A 125 -12.71 8.89 1.99
C GLN A 125 -12.97 10.01 0.99
N ARG A 126 -13.49 9.63 -0.19
CA ARG A 126 -13.88 10.55 -1.28
C ARG A 126 -15.19 10.07 -1.90
N ASN A 127 -16.10 10.99 -2.22
CA ASN A 127 -17.39 10.69 -2.87
C ASN A 127 -18.17 9.56 -2.18
N ASN A 128 -18.28 9.64 -0.85
CA ASN A 128 -18.94 8.64 0.00
C ASN A 128 -18.37 7.21 -0.12
N ARG A 129 -17.10 7.09 -0.49
CA ARG A 129 -16.40 5.81 -0.55
C ARG A 129 -15.12 5.88 0.27
N ARG A 130 -15.02 5.00 1.26
CA ARG A 130 -13.82 4.80 2.08
C ARG A 130 -12.97 3.68 1.49
N SER A 131 -11.72 3.96 1.16
CA SER A 131 -10.74 2.99 0.67
C SER A 131 -9.57 2.85 1.64
N VAL A 132 -9.03 1.64 1.72
CA VAL A 132 -7.81 1.35 2.49
C VAL A 132 -6.60 1.53 1.58
N GLU A 133 -5.95 2.69 1.68
CA GLU A 133 -4.84 3.06 0.79
C GLU A 133 -3.51 2.43 1.21
N LEU A 134 -3.29 2.24 2.52
CA LEU A 134 -2.11 1.58 3.09
C LEU A 134 -2.53 0.70 4.27
N VAL A 135 -1.85 -0.42 4.45
CA VAL A 135 -1.91 -1.26 5.65
C VAL A 135 -0.54 -1.37 6.30
N PHE A 136 -0.50 -1.46 7.62
CA PHE A 136 0.70 -1.34 8.42
C PHE A 136 1.05 -2.63 9.19
N PRO A 137 2.34 -2.89 9.44
CA PRO A 137 3.47 -2.19 8.84
C PRO A 137 3.58 -2.48 7.34
N VAL A 138 4.26 -1.58 6.62
CA VAL A 138 4.52 -1.70 5.18
C VAL A 138 5.57 -2.79 4.97
N ARG A 139 5.24 -3.80 4.16
CA ARG A 139 6.13 -4.92 3.84
C ARG A 139 5.91 -5.35 2.40
N GLU A 140 6.99 -5.76 1.74
CA GLU A 140 6.93 -6.27 0.36
C GLU A 140 5.89 -7.40 0.27
N ASP A 141 5.19 -7.48 -0.86
CA ASP A 141 4.20 -8.51 -1.17
C ASP A 141 2.97 -8.61 -0.25
N LYS A 142 2.89 -7.83 0.83
CA LYS A 142 1.69 -7.82 1.67
C LYS A 142 0.48 -7.36 0.86
N VAL A 143 -0.61 -8.12 1.02
CA VAL A 143 -1.87 -7.96 0.32
C VAL A 143 -2.99 -7.54 1.26
N TRP A 144 -3.97 -6.80 0.74
CA TRP A 144 -5.19 -6.45 1.44
C TRP A 144 -6.32 -6.15 0.46
N ASN A 145 -7.51 -5.92 1.01
CA ASN A 145 -8.65 -5.42 0.28
C ASN A 145 -8.72 -3.89 0.33
N ILE A 146 -8.57 -3.21 -0.81
CA ILE A 146 -8.77 -1.75 -0.87
C ILE A 146 -10.20 -1.33 -0.46
N ASN A 147 -11.17 -2.25 -0.58
CA ASN A 147 -12.58 -1.98 -0.36
C ASN A 147 -13.14 -2.47 0.98
N ALA A 148 -12.29 -2.89 1.94
CA ALA A 148 -12.71 -3.46 3.22
C ALA A 148 -13.73 -2.62 4.04
N PHE A 149 -13.90 -1.34 3.72
CA PHE A 149 -14.83 -0.43 4.39
C PHE A 149 -15.85 0.22 3.43
N ASN A 150 -16.15 -0.40 2.29
CA ASN A 150 -17.17 0.12 1.37
C ASN A 150 -17.97 -1.00 0.67
N ALA A 151 -19.03 -0.61 -0.04
CA ALA A 151 -19.96 -1.55 -0.67
C ALA A 151 -19.39 -2.40 -1.82
N GLN A 152 -18.13 -2.19 -2.23
CA GLN A 152 -17.44 -3.04 -3.21
C GLN A 152 -16.59 -4.13 -2.56
N ASP A 153 -16.68 -4.29 -1.24
CA ASP A 153 -16.09 -5.42 -0.53
C ASP A 153 -16.72 -6.76 -0.97
N THR A 154 -15.90 -7.80 -1.06
CA THR A 154 -16.35 -9.19 -1.16
C THR A 154 -15.61 -10.01 -0.11
N ILE A 155 -16.23 -11.09 0.37
CA ILE A 155 -15.76 -11.89 1.51
C ILE A 155 -14.29 -12.35 1.37
N ILE A 156 -13.78 -12.48 0.15
CA ILE A 156 -12.45 -13.03 -0.17
C ILE A 156 -11.58 -12.06 -0.99
N ALA A 157 -11.92 -10.78 -1.06
CA ALA A 157 -11.20 -9.83 -1.92
C ALA A 157 -9.77 -9.56 -1.44
N GLU A 158 -8.78 -9.93 -2.25
CA GLU A 158 -7.38 -9.57 -2.10
C GLU A 158 -6.91 -8.89 -3.39
N ASN A 159 -7.02 -7.56 -3.43
CA ASN A 159 -6.95 -6.80 -4.68
C ASN A 159 -5.96 -5.62 -4.63
N ARG A 160 -5.16 -5.55 -3.56
CA ARG A 160 -4.17 -4.48 -3.36
C ARG A 160 -2.91 -5.05 -2.75
N PHE A 161 -1.76 -4.73 -3.33
CA PHE A 161 -0.46 -5.31 -2.98
C PHE A 161 0.60 -4.24 -2.83
N TYR A 162 1.56 -4.46 -1.95
CA TYR A 162 2.80 -3.69 -1.92
C TYR A 162 3.84 -4.24 -2.90
N ARG A 163 4.56 -3.32 -3.52
CA ARG A 163 5.73 -3.54 -4.38
C ARG A 163 6.80 -2.50 -4.13
N ASN A 164 8.07 -2.86 -4.35
CA ASN A 164 9.21 -1.95 -4.33
C ASN A 164 9.35 -1.21 -2.98
N VAL A 165 9.09 -1.88 -1.86
CA VAL A 165 9.21 -1.33 -0.51
C VAL A 165 10.68 -1.00 -0.21
N GLY A 166 10.92 0.21 0.25
CA GLY A 166 12.25 0.71 0.59
C GLY A 166 13.14 1.00 -0.63
N GLN A 167 12.62 0.87 -1.86
CA GLN A 167 13.40 1.07 -3.08
C GLN A 167 13.30 2.52 -3.57
N PRO A 168 14.34 3.04 -4.25
CA PRO A 168 14.28 4.35 -4.88
C PRO A 168 13.32 4.34 -6.08
N PHE A 169 12.72 5.50 -6.34
CA PHE A 169 11.86 5.74 -7.50
C PHE A 169 12.27 7.05 -8.17
N SER A 170 12.27 7.06 -9.51
CA SER A 170 12.47 8.28 -10.29
C SER A 170 11.54 8.31 -11.49
N ILE A 171 11.08 9.51 -11.85
CA ILE A 171 10.21 9.72 -13.02
C ILE A 171 10.53 11.04 -13.72
N THR A 172 10.56 11.02 -15.05
CA THR A 172 10.75 12.22 -15.87
C THR A 172 9.42 12.80 -16.29
N ARG A 173 9.24 14.10 -16.08
CA ARG A 173 8.07 14.85 -16.56
C ARG A 173 8.47 16.24 -17.04
N GLY A 174 8.11 16.56 -18.30
CA GLY A 174 8.46 17.85 -18.91
C GLY A 174 9.97 18.11 -18.98
N GLY A 175 10.79 17.07 -19.18
CA GLY A 175 12.25 17.18 -19.22
C GLY A 175 12.95 17.24 -17.86
N LYS A 176 12.21 17.34 -16.75
CA LYS A 176 12.75 17.32 -15.39
C LYS A 176 12.61 15.92 -14.77
N VAL A 177 13.64 15.47 -14.05
CA VAL A 177 13.62 14.23 -13.26
C VAL A 177 13.19 14.54 -11.83
N TYR A 178 12.26 13.75 -11.30
CA TYR A 178 11.81 13.78 -9.92
C TYR A 178 12.21 12.45 -9.27
N SER A 179 13.02 12.50 -8.20
CA SER A 179 13.64 11.33 -7.58
C SER A 179 13.32 11.26 -6.08
N PHE A 180 13.12 10.05 -5.58
CA PHE A 180 12.78 9.76 -4.20
C PHE A 180 13.51 8.50 -3.74
N ASP A 181 14.28 8.57 -2.66
CA ASP A 181 15.22 7.50 -2.27
C ASP A 181 14.55 6.29 -1.63
N ASN A 182 13.46 6.52 -0.88
CA ASN A 182 12.77 5.48 -0.14
C ASN A 182 11.27 5.54 -0.41
N THR A 183 10.78 4.57 -1.18
CA THR A 183 9.38 4.52 -1.61
C THR A 183 8.71 3.18 -1.34
N VAL A 184 7.40 3.17 -1.49
CA VAL A 184 6.58 1.96 -1.61
C VAL A 184 5.55 2.18 -2.71
N THR A 185 5.32 1.18 -3.54
CA THR A 185 4.26 1.20 -4.55
C THR A 185 3.13 0.27 -4.16
N THR A 186 1.91 0.77 -4.22
CA THR A 186 0.69 -0.04 -4.10
C THR A 186 0.14 -0.33 -5.49
N ILE A 187 -0.17 -1.58 -5.79
CA ILE A 187 -0.69 -2.01 -7.09
C ILE A 187 -1.95 -2.87 -6.93
N ASN A 188 -2.80 -2.94 -7.95
CA ASN A 188 -3.91 -3.91 -8.02
C ASN A 188 -3.78 -4.89 -9.20
N ASP A 189 -2.79 -4.67 -10.06
CA ASP A 189 -2.63 -5.37 -11.33
C ASP A 189 -1.53 -6.42 -11.26
N VAL A 190 -1.65 -7.30 -10.26
CA VAL A 190 -0.93 -8.59 -10.30
C VAL A 190 -1.64 -9.44 -11.35
N ALA A 191 -0.91 -9.92 -12.35
CA ALA A 191 -1.49 -10.67 -13.46
C ALA A 191 -2.03 -12.02 -12.97
N VAL A 192 -3.31 -12.07 -12.62
CA VAL A 192 -3.99 -13.31 -12.19
C VAL A 192 -5.07 -13.76 -13.17
N GLU A 193 -5.69 -12.82 -13.90
CA GLU A 193 -6.77 -13.14 -14.86
C GLU A 193 -6.75 -12.18 -16.06
N VAL A 194 -6.92 -12.70 -17.27
CA VAL A 194 -7.09 -11.89 -18.49
C VAL A 194 -8.57 -11.61 -18.67
N ASN A 195 -8.97 -10.35 -18.48
CA ASN A 195 -10.35 -9.93 -18.73
C ASN A 195 -10.47 -9.26 -20.10
N ALA A 196 -11.22 -9.89 -21.01
CA ALA A 196 -11.37 -9.36 -22.36
C ALA A 196 -12.29 -8.13 -22.45
N ALA A 197 -13.13 -7.90 -21.43
CA ALA A 197 -14.17 -6.87 -21.43
C ALA A 197 -13.74 -5.57 -20.74
N TYR A 198 -12.91 -5.64 -19.68
CA TYR A 198 -12.47 -4.45 -18.97
C TYR A 198 -11.07 -4.59 -18.37
N THR A 199 -10.36 -3.46 -18.29
CA THR A 199 -9.06 -3.34 -17.61
C THR A 199 -9.16 -2.31 -16.51
N THR A 200 -8.70 -2.64 -15.30
CA THR A 200 -8.54 -1.67 -14.20
C THR A 200 -7.13 -1.73 -13.63
N ILE A 201 -6.39 -0.63 -13.75
CA ILE A 201 -5.05 -0.46 -13.17
C ILE A 201 -5.10 0.71 -12.22
N LEU A 202 -4.66 0.49 -11.00
CA LEU A 202 -4.47 1.47 -9.95
C LEU A 202 -3.07 1.25 -9.40
N ARG A 203 -2.21 2.25 -9.51
CA ARG A 203 -0.88 2.23 -8.90
C ARG A 203 -0.63 3.55 -8.18
N THR A 204 -0.14 3.48 -6.96
CA THR A 204 0.28 4.68 -6.21
C THR A 204 1.62 4.41 -5.57
N THR A 205 2.64 5.19 -5.96
CA THR A 205 3.94 5.22 -5.31
C THR A 205 3.93 6.32 -4.25
N PHE A 206 4.29 5.95 -3.03
CA PHE A 206 4.43 6.81 -1.87
C PHE A 206 5.91 6.92 -1.53
N ALA A 207 6.40 8.15 -1.30
CA ALA A 207 7.75 8.38 -0.79
C ALA A 207 7.69 8.71 0.70
N LYS A 208 8.60 8.12 1.48
CA LYS A 208 8.74 8.39 2.91
C LYS A 208 8.99 9.88 3.13
N GLY A 209 8.28 10.49 4.07
CA GLY A 209 8.36 11.93 4.38
C GLY A 209 7.67 12.86 3.38
N THR A 210 7.20 12.37 2.23
CA THR A 210 6.53 13.21 1.21
C THR A 210 5.06 12.85 1.02
N GLY A 211 4.71 11.56 0.97
CA GLY A 211 3.37 11.11 0.62
C GLY A 211 3.29 10.50 -0.77
N PRO A 212 2.10 10.52 -1.41
CA PRO A 212 1.91 10.05 -2.79
C PRO A 212 2.72 10.91 -3.78
N VAL A 213 3.63 10.29 -4.53
CA VAL A 213 4.52 10.97 -5.49
C VAL A 213 4.21 10.65 -6.95
N TYR A 214 3.62 9.48 -7.20
CA TYR A 214 3.20 9.08 -8.54
C TYR A 214 1.93 8.23 -8.45
N ARG A 215 0.91 8.57 -9.25
CA ARG A 215 -0.34 7.81 -9.34
C ARG A 215 -0.63 7.46 -10.79
N VAL A 216 -1.10 6.24 -11.01
CA VAL A 216 -1.65 5.79 -12.29
C VAL A 216 -3.03 5.20 -12.03
N ARG A 217 -4.02 5.69 -12.75
CA ARG A 217 -5.37 5.13 -12.75
C ARG A 217 -5.82 4.91 -14.18
N ARG A 218 -6.13 3.66 -14.53
CA ARG A 218 -6.71 3.28 -15.82
C ARG A 218 -7.96 2.48 -15.57
N ARG A 219 -9.03 2.82 -16.26
CA ARG A 219 -10.25 2.02 -16.30
C ARG A 219 -10.75 2.04 -17.73
N PHE A 220 -10.74 0.89 -18.38
CA PHE A 220 -11.17 0.73 -19.76
C PHE A 220 -12.27 -0.30 -19.88
N PHE A 221 -13.17 -0.07 -20.81
CA PHE A 221 -14.12 -1.02 -21.32
C PHE A 221 -13.79 -1.29 -22.80
N HIS A 222 -13.64 -2.56 -23.13
CA HIS A 222 -13.10 -3.06 -24.39
C HIS A 222 -14.17 -3.62 -25.34
N CYS A 223 -15.44 -3.58 -24.93
CA CYS A 223 -16.55 -3.99 -25.77
C CYS A 223 -17.22 -2.79 -26.42
N ASP A 224 -17.73 -3.01 -27.63
CA ASP A 224 -18.49 -2.00 -28.33
C ASP A 224 -19.82 -1.70 -27.59
N ASN A 225 -20.29 -0.46 -27.70
CA ASN A 225 -21.55 -0.06 -27.08
C ASN A 225 -22.78 -0.60 -27.82
N THR A 226 -22.56 -1.21 -28.98
CA THR A 226 -23.59 -1.78 -29.86
C THR A 226 -23.77 -3.28 -29.68
N GLY A 227 -22.84 -3.97 -29.00
CA GLY A 227 -22.86 -5.42 -28.81
C GLY A 227 -22.67 -6.25 -30.10
N ALA A 228 -22.35 -5.60 -31.22
CA ALA A 228 -22.27 -6.21 -32.54
C ALA A 228 -20.88 -6.77 -32.85
N LEU A 229 -19.84 -6.16 -32.28
CA LEU A 229 -18.44 -6.50 -32.53
C LEU A 229 -17.78 -7.28 -31.37
N GLY A 230 -18.47 -7.43 -30.24
CA GLY A 230 -17.96 -8.10 -29.06
C GLY A 230 -16.83 -7.33 -28.37
N CYS A 231 -16.09 -8.02 -27.49
CA CYS A 231 -15.01 -7.41 -26.72
C CYS A 231 -13.64 -7.64 -27.38
N ASN A 232 -12.89 -6.56 -27.60
CA ASN A 232 -11.53 -6.59 -28.14
C ASN A 232 -10.57 -5.83 -27.22
N PRO A 233 -9.70 -6.52 -26.46
CA PRO A 233 -8.76 -5.90 -25.50
C PRO A 233 -7.75 -4.92 -26.12
N SER A 234 -7.56 -4.98 -27.45
CA SER A 234 -6.70 -4.04 -28.17
C SER A 234 -7.37 -2.68 -28.40
N LEU A 235 -8.67 -2.56 -28.14
CA LEU A 235 -9.47 -1.35 -28.32
C LEU A 235 -9.96 -0.82 -26.96
N ASN A 236 -9.93 0.51 -26.79
CA ASN A 236 -10.46 1.16 -25.59
C ASN A 236 -11.75 1.90 -25.98
N TYR A 237 -12.88 1.19 -26.03
CA TYR A 237 -14.14 1.79 -26.45
C TYR A 237 -14.60 2.90 -25.51
N GLN A 238 -14.52 2.65 -24.20
CA GLN A 238 -14.77 3.67 -23.19
C GLN A 238 -13.72 3.63 -22.10
N GLY A 239 -13.49 4.76 -21.45
CA GLY A 239 -12.72 4.79 -20.22
C GLY A 239 -11.82 5.99 -20.05
N GLN A 240 -10.87 5.86 -19.15
CA GLN A 240 -9.93 6.91 -18.81
C GLN A 240 -8.59 6.32 -18.37
N SER A 241 -7.51 6.98 -18.75
CA SER A 241 -6.17 6.79 -18.22
C SER A 241 -5.67 8.12 -17.68
N ARG A 242 -5.25 8.13 -16.41
CA ARG A 242 -4.66 9.28 -15.74
C ARG A 242 -3.32 8.89 -15.13
N SER A 243 -2.34 9.78 -15.27
CA SER A 243 -1.12 9.76 -14.47
C SER A 243 -0.94 11.10 -13.78
N GLU A 244 -0.55 11.07 -12.50
CA GLU A 244 -0.29 12.25 -11.67
C GLU A 244 1.15 12.13 -11.15
N VAL A 245 2.02 13.09 -11.48
CA VAL A 245 3.42 13.15 -11.00
C VAL A 245 3.53 14.33 -10.06
N LEU A 246 4.03 14.10 -8.84
CA LEU A 246 4.30 15.19 -7.90
C LEU A 246 5.42 16.08 -8.47
N ILE A 247 5.13 17.36 -8.64
CA ILE A 247 6.08 18.34 -9.19
C ILE A 247 6.54 19.37 -8.15
N GLU A 248 5.76 19.57 -7.09
CA GLU A 248 6.03 20.51 -6.01
C GLU A 248 5.28 20.08 -4.75
N SER A 249 5.89 20.29 -3.58
CA SER A 249 5.25 20.11 -2.28
C SER A 249 5.86 21.07 -1.26
N GLY A 250 5.09 21.48 -0.27
CA GLY A 250 5.55 22.42 0.75
C GLY A 250 4.55 22.58 1.89
N LYS A 251 4.75 23.64 2.67
CA LYS A 251 3.88 24.09 3.76
C LYS A 251 3.66 25.59 3.65
#